data_AF-A0A6A6TNT5-F1
#
_entry.id   AF-A0A6A6TNT5-F1
#
_cell.length_a   1.000
_cell.length_b   1.000
_cell.length_c   1.000
_cell.angle_alpha   90.00
_cell.angle_beta   90.00
_cell.angle_gamma   90.00
#
_symmetry.space_group_name_H-M   'P 1'
#
loop_
_entity.id
_entity.type
_entity.pdbx_description
1 polymer ?
#
loop_
_entity_poly.entity_id
_entity_poly.type
_entity_poly.pdbx_seq_one_letter_code
_entity_poly.pdbx_strand_id
1 'polypeptide(L)'
;MELTALPNELLAQIFENLASIDDVHYLGRCCKATYEIIRDQSAYVKIMRSVIRHSQVHRFDIQLCQMLDVHNTVVSHFQMGGLPFIPTPLSHRGLSHTNVSKLELDLAQAINDNEEEVGTHGPTKLTDGRIYDILARWQGLRVLRDLWLARQLKREDYLTLNAESPTLFSQAFEKLVDRHWTCPDKVPARFTFHDADYITFNPDQYARFYAATTNLWLMNEIRWVLTHYTHPTATFHLPLVILDSCRAKLASQTQTPLLDDIDKYAVYTFLYQHLLPLHLTVLSDQCSSKLPLTYSSDSSAGRSTHSARLMQLCLLAGQTYLQPPDIIELAVRNAVKRKPPYPDVYPPPSTMTHLRPNPQNPFPPRRSLTSDAIQLAPIIPNQQPLDPLVLTHVRIMQRASFAQTYRAPAAPVLPRTAPRSLYRVLDLQDHLEDRVKVEFDLHAGPGKPDIMTVLHRRLGSEVRWGVWWWANSEVKARMKMERWR
;
A
#
# COMPACT_ATOMS: atom_id res chain seq x y z
N MET A 1 -5.65 29.46 -37.19
CA MET A 1 -4.55 30.06 -36.41
C MET A 1 -3.59 28.94 -36.08
N GLU A 2 -2.33 29.05 -36.50
CA GLU A 2 -1.34 28.00 -36.23
C GLU A 2 -0.83 28.14 -34.79
N LEU A 3 -0.78 27.04 -34.05
CA LEU A 3 -0.29 27.01 -32.67
C LEU A 3 1.15 27.55 -32.58
N THR A 4 1.97 27.29 -33.59
CA THR A 4 3.38 27.72 -33.72
C THR A 4 3.57 29.22 -33.90
N ALA A 5 2.51 29.97 -34.24
CA ALA A 5 2.56 31.42 -34.40
C ALA A 5 2.25 32.17 -33.09
N LEU A 6 1.92 31.45 -32.01
CA LEU A 6 1.63 32.05 -30.72
C LEU A 6 2.90 32.51 -30.00
N PRO A 7 2.86 33.64 -29.27
CA PRO A 7 3.90 34.01 -28.32
C PRO A 7 4.13 32.93 -27.26
N ASN A 8 5.36 32.83 -26.76
CA ASN A 8 5.77 31.83 -25.77
C ASN A 8 4.92 31.89 -24.49
N GLU A 9 4.47 33.07 -24.11
CA GLU A 9 3.61 33.30 -22.93
C GLU A 9 2.25 32.63 -23.11
N LEU A 10 1.66 32.71 -24.31
CA LEU A 10 0.39 32.05 -24.61
C LEU A 10 0.59 30.53 -24.72
N LEU A 11 1.70 30.07 -25.28
CA LEU A 11 2.02 28.65 -25.30
C LEU A 11 2.18 28.08 -23.89
N ALA A 12 2.90 28.78 -23.00
CA ALA A 12 3.04 28.37 -21.60
C ALA A 12 1.68 28.31 -20.88
N GLN A 13 0.79 29.28 -21.13
CA GLN A 13 -0.58 29.23 -20.61
C GLN A 13 -1.37 28.02 -21.14
N ILE A 14 -1.22 27.66 -22.42
CA ILE A 14 -1.85 26.45 -22.96
C ILE A 14 -1.33 25.21 -22.23
N PHE A 15 -0.01 25.10 -22.03
CA PHE A 15 0.59 24.00 -21.27
C PHE A 15 0.07 23.92 -19.82
N GLU A 16 -0.06 25.05 -19.13
CA GLU A 16 -0.57 25.13 -17.75
C GLU A 16 -2.02 24.65 -17.60
N ASN A 17 -2.79 24.64 -18.70
CA ASN A 17 -4.19 24.21 -18.75
C ASN A 17 -4.39 22.79 -19.32
N LEU A 18 -3.30 22.04 -19.57
CA LEU A 18 -3.41 20.64 -19.98
C LEU A 18 -3.87 19.75 -18.82
N ALA A 19 -4.53 18.64 -19.15
CA ALA A 19 -5.18 17.78 -18.16
C ALA A 19 -4.21 16.81 -17.45
N SER A 20 -3.08 16.48 -18.09
CA SER A 20 -2.13 15.48 -17.58
C SER A 20 -0.67 15.78 -17.91
N ILE A 21 0.23 15.15 -17.15
CA ILE A 21 1.69 15.18 -17.40
C ILE A 21 2.01 14.65 -18.81
N ASP A 22 1.29 13.61 -19.25
CA ASP A 22 1.51 12.99 -20.55
C ASP A 22 1.09 13.93 -21.69
N ASP A 23 0.03 14.73 -21.53
CA ASP A 23 -0.37 15.74 -22.50
C ASP A 23 0.70 16.83 -22.66
N VAL A 24 1.32 17.25 -21.55
CA VAL A 24 2.45 18.20 -21.58
C VAL A 24 3.62 17.62 -22.39
N HIS A 25 4.04 16.38 -22.08
CA HIS A 25 5.14 15.75 -22.80
C HIS A 25 4.78 15.42 -24.25
N TYR A 26 3.52 15.15 -24.55
CA TYR A 26 3.04 14.92 -25.92
C TYR A 26 3.10 16.22 -26.73
N LEU A 27 2.50 17.30 -26.23
CA LEU A 27 2.49 18.60 -26.90
C LEU A 27 3.90 19.16 -27.10
N GLY A 28 4.77 19.01 -26.09
CA GLY A 28 6.17 19.40 -26.18
C GLY A 28 6.96 18.63 -27.24
N ARG A 29 6.52 17.44 -27.65
CA ARG A 29 7.16 16.65 -28.71
C ARG A 29 6.60 16.94 -30.11
N CYS A 30 5.52 17.70 -30.24
CA CYS A 30 4.87 17.94 -31.54
C CYS A 30 5.68 18.85 -32.48
N CYS A 31 6.37 19.88 -31.96
CA CYS A 31 7.16 20.79 -32.79
C CYS A 31 8.26 21.51 -31.98
N LYS A 32 9.18 22.17 -32.68
CA LYS A 32 10.28 22.91 -32.04
C LYS A 32 9.77 24.02 -31.10
N ALA A 33 8.78 24.80 -31.53
CA ALA A 33 8.27 25.92 -30.73
C ALA A 33 7.70 25.46 -29.38
N THR A 34 6.91 24.37 -29.36
CA THR A 34 6.35 23.83 -28.12
C THR A 34 7.41 23.14 -27.26
N TYR A 35 8.42 22.50 -27.88
CA TYR A 35 9.56 21.92 -27.16
C TYR A 35 10.36 22.99 -26.40
N GLU A 36 10.61 24.15 -27.01
CA GLU A 36 11.37 25.25 -26.39
C GLU A 36 10.72 25.75 -25.08
N ILE A 37 9.40 25.68 -24.97
CA ILE A 37 8.67 26.05 -23.73
C ILE A 37 9.01 25.10 -22.59
N ILE A 38 8.99 23.80 -22.82
CA ILE A 38 9.29 22.80 -21.79
C ILE A 38 10.80 22.57 -21.59
N ARG A 39 11.64 23.14 -22.46
CA ARG A 39 13.10 23.13 -22.33
C ARG A 39 13.58 24.10 -21.26
N ASP A 40 12.87 25.22 -21.05
CA ASP A 40 13.14 26.07 -19.89
C ASP A 40 12.65 25.38 -18.61
N GLN A 41 13.59 25.11 -17.70
CA GLN A 41 13.32 24.43 -16.44
C GLN A 41 12.30 25.20 -15.59
N SER A 42 12.38 26.53 -15.58
CA SER A 42 11.51 27.35 -14.73
C SER A 42 10.05 27.29 -15.22
N ALA A 43 9.85 27.42 -16.54
CA ALA A 43 8.56 27.24 -17.18
C ALA A 43 8.03 25.81 -17.02
N TYR A 44 8.88 24.80 -17.24
CA TYR A 44 8.49 23.39 -17.10
C TYR A 44 7.96 23.06 -15.70
N VAL A 45 8.67 23.49 -14.65
CA VAL A 45 8.23 23.27 -13.26
C VAL A 45 6.94 24.03 -12.97
N LYS A 46 6.78 25.26 -13.49
CA LYS A 46 5.54 26.02 -13.35
C LYS A 46 4.35 25.31 -14.02
N ILE A 47 4.54 24.82 -15.24
CA ILE A 47 3.56 24.02 -15.99
C ILE A 47 3.17 22.78 -15.21
N MET A 48 4.15 21.97 -14.78
CA MET A 48 3.89 20.73 -14.06
C MET A 48 3.21 20.98 -12.72
N ARG A 49 3.57 22.05 -12.01
CA ARG A 49 2.86 22.49 -10.79
C ARG A 49 1.39 22.75 -11.07
N SER A 50 1.08 23.47 -12.16
CA SER A 50 -0.30 23.75 -12.55
C SER A 50 -1.06 22.46 -12.86
N VAL A 51 -0.49 21.59 -13.70
CA VAL A 51 -1.12 20.32 -14.09
C VAL A 51 -1.37 19.42 -12.89
N ILE A 52 -0.38 19.24 -12.01
CA ILE A 52 -0.50 18.39 -10.81
C ILE A 52 -1.60 18.92 -9.88
N ARG A 53 -1.72 20.24 -9.72
CA ARG A 53 -2.73 20.86 -8.84
C ARG A 53 -4.15 20.68 -9.32
N HIS A 54 -4.37 20.84 -10.63
CA HIS A 54 -5.72 20.80 -11.18
C HIS A 54 -6.15 19.38 -11.60
N SER A 55 -5.19 18.48 -11.80
CA SER A 55 -5.46 17.12 -12.26
C SER A 55 -5.94 16.22 -11.12
N GLN A 56 -7.08 15.57 -11.34
CA GLN A 56 -7.69 14.64 -10.39
C GLN A 56 -6.89 13.35 -10.22
N VAL A 57 -5.98 13.07 -11.17
CA VAL A 57 -5.06 11.95 -11.12
C VAL A 57 -4.10 12.05 -9.95
N HIS A 58 -3.72 13.29 -9.60
CA HIS A 58 -2.71 13.60 -8.59
C HIS A 58 -3.30 14.05 -7.24
N ARG A 59 -4.60 13.84 -7.02
CA ARG A 59 -5.33 14.33 -5.84
C ARG A 59 -4.77 13.86 -4.48
N PHE A 60 -4.05 12.74 -4.46
CA PHE A 60 -3.40 12.20 -3.26
C PHE A 60 -1.88 12.47 -3.21
N ASP A 61 -1.28 12.95 -4.29
CA ASP A 61 0.17 13.06 -4.42
C ASP A 61 0.77 14.11 -3.49
N ILE A 62 0.07 15.24 -3.29
CA ILE A 62 0.54 16.33 -2.42
C ILE A 62 0.62 15.85 -0.96
N GLN A 63 -0.47 15.23 -0.48
CA GLN A 63 -0.51 14.64 0.85
C GLN A 63 0.51 13.51 1.00
N LEU A 64 0.66 12.67 -0.01
CA LEU A 64 1.69 11.62 0.00
C LEU A 64 3.10 12.22 0.14
N CYS A 65 3.43 13.29 -0.58
CA CYS A 65 4.71 13.97 -0.44
C CYS A 65 4.90 14.54 0.98
N GLN A 66 3.88 15.16 1.58
CA GLN A 66 3.95 15.60 2.97
C GLN A 66 4.14 14.42 3.93
N MET A 67 3.48 13.30 3.67
CA MET A 67 3.58 12.10 4.50
C MET A 67 4.97 11.45 4.42
N LEU A 68 5.62 11.51 3.26
CA LEU A 68 7.01 11.10 3.08
C LEU A 68 7.99 12.02 3.83
N ASP A 69 7.69 13.31 3.98
CA ASP A 69 8.50 14.21 4.83
C ASP A 69 8.40 13.85 6.32
N VAL A 70 7.20 13.47 6.77
CA VAL A 70 7.00 12.94 8.12
C VAL A 70 7.73 11.61 8.30
N HIS A 71 7.67 10.71 7.31
CA HIS A 71 8.46 9.47 7.30
C HIS A 71 9.94 9.77 7.51
N ASN A 72 10.52 10.68 6.73
CA ASN A 72 11.92 11.07 6.84
C ASN A 72 12.25 11.68 8.22
N THR A 73 11.32 12.41 8.82
CA THR A 73 11.45 12.95 10.17
C THR A 73 11.53 11.83 11.20
N VAL A 74 10.69 10.79 11.08
CA VAL A 74 10.72 9.60 11.96
C VAL A 74 12.02 8.82 11.78
N VAL A 75 12.46 8.57 10.54
CA VAL A 75 13.73 7.89 10.25
C VAL A 75 14.90 8.65 10.88
N SER A 76 14.95 9.97 10.66
CA SER A 76 16.00 10.85 11.20
C SER A 76 16.03 10.84 12.72
N HIS A 77 14.87 10.86 13.38
CA HIS A 77 14.76 10.77 14.85
C HIS A 77 15.50 9.54 15.40
N PHE A 78 15.27 8.36 14.82
CA PHE A 78 15.93 7.14 15.27
C PHE A 78 17.41 7.08 14.87
N GLN A 79 17.79 7.58 13.69
CA GLN A 79 19.18 7.64 13.24
C GLN A 79 20.05 8.54 14.13
N MET A 80 19.48 9.63 14.65
CA MET A 80 20.16 10.56 15.56
C MET A 80 20.22 10.07 17.02
N GLY A 81 19.85 8.82 17.29
CA GLY A 81 19.83 8.28 18.67
C GLY A 81 18.69 8.84 19.52
N GLY A 82 17.60 9.27 18.88
CA GLY A 82 16.38 9.65 19.57
C GLY A 82 15.82 8.51 20.42
N LEU A 83 14.82 8.82 21.25
CA LEU A 83 14.16 7.82 22.07
C LEU A 83 13.70 6.63 21.21
N PRO A 84 13.77 5.40 21.76
CA PRO A 84 13.45 4.19 21.00
C PRO A 84 11.94 4.08 20.67
N PHE A 85 11.16 5.11 20.98
CA PHE A 85 9.76 5.25 20.63
C PHE A 85 9.43 6.73 20.42
N ILE A 86 8.35 7.00 19.69
CA ILE A 86 7.70 8.31 19.75
C ILE A 86 6.76 8.33 20.97
N PRO A 87 6.98 9.21 21.96
CA PRO A 87 6.14 9.30 23.15
C PRO A 87 4.74 9.78 22.78
N THR A 88 3.71 9.16 23.38
CA THR A 88 2.34 9.70 23.33
C THR A 88 2.18 10.76 24.44
N PRO A 89 1.57 11.94 24.18
CA PRO A 89 1.53 13.09 25.09
C PRO A 89 1.06 12.84 26.53
N LEU A 90 0.33 11.75 26.78
CA LEU A 90 -0.26 11.47 28.08
C LEU A 90 0.67 10.73 29.07
N SER A 91 1.91 10.44 28.70
CA SER A 91 2.88 9.84 29.65
C SER A 91 3.36 10.84 30.70
N HIS A 92 3.11 12.15 30.53
CA HIS A 92 3.39 13.17 31.54
C HIS A 92 2.12 13.46 32.37
N ARG A 93 1.88 12.63 33.38
CA ARG A 93 0.92 12.92 34.46
C ARG A 93 1.41 14.14 35.25
N GLY A 94 1.00 15.33 34.84
CA GLY A 94 1.18 16.53 35.63
C GLY A 94 1.29 17.79 34.78
N LEU A 95 0.21 18.59 34.83
CA LEU A 95 0.11 19.99 34.41
C LEU A 95 -0.19 20.26 32.92
N SER A 96 -1.42 20.76 32.71
CA SER A 96 -1.84 21.82 31.79
C SER A 96 -1.61 21.67 30.26
N HIS A 97 -2.72 21.79 29.52
CA HIS A 97 -2.84 22.09 28.08
C HIS A 97 -1.85 21.45 27.07
N THR A 98 -2.36 20.46 26.32
CA THR A 98 -2.04 20.17 24.90
C THR A 98 -0.58 20.27 24.45
N ASN A 99 0.34 19.53 25.07
CA ASN A 99 1.65 19.27 24.46
C ASN A 99 1.51 18.17 23.40
N VAL A 100 0.87 18.50 22.27
CA VAL A 100 0.88 17.64 21.07
C VAL A 100 2.34 17.49 20.64
N SER A 101 2.80 16.26 20.45
CA SER A 101 4.17 16.06 19.98
C SER A 101 4.34 16.69 18.60
N LYS A 102 5.54 17.20 18.29
CA LYS A 102 5.82 17.76 16.96
C LYS A 102 5.41 16.77 15.85
N LEU A 103 5.63 15.47 16.04
CA LEU A 103 5.24 14.45 15.07
C LEU A 103 3.72 14.34 14.90
N GLU A 104 2.94 14.41 15.97
CA GLU A 104 1.48 14.39 15.86
C GLU A 104 0.96 15.63 15.14
N LEU A 105 1.61 16.78 15.35
CA LEU A 105 1.33 18.00 14.61
C LEU A 105 1.71 17.86 13.13
N ASP A 106 2.92 17.38 12.82
CA ASP A 106 3.41 17.17 11.46
C ASP A 106 2.53 16.16 10.70
N LEU A 107 2.12 15.08 11.39
CA LEU A 107 1.16 14.09 10.86
C LEU A 107 -0.18 14.77 10.58
N ALA A 108 -0.76 15.45 11.56
CA ALA A 108 -2.04 16.14 11.39
C ALA A 108 -2.00 17.20 10.27
N GLN A 109 -0.90 17.93 10.11
CA GLN A 109 -0.68 18.90 9.04
C GLN A 109 -0.58 18.20 7.67
N ALA A 110 0.23 17.15 7.56
CA ALA A 110 0.36 16.37 6.32
C ALA A 110 -0.98 15.79 5.84
N ILE A 111 -1.94 15.58 6.75
CA ILE A 111 -3.28 15.11 6.43
C ILE A 111 -4.23 16.27 6.11
N ASN A 112 -4.22 17.32 6.92
CA ASN A 112 -5.24 18.38 6.87
C ASN A 112 -4.96 19.49 5.87
N ASP A 113 -3.70 19.69 5.48
CA ASP A 113 -3.29 20.81 4.64
C ASP A 113 -3.92 20.71 3.25
N ASN A 114 -5.02 21.44 3.08
CA ASN A 114 -5.51 21.88 1.78
C ASN A 114 -4.69 23.10 1.35
N GLU A 115 -4.15 23.09 0.13
CA GLU A 115 -3.52 24.27 -0.48
C GLU A 115 -4.47 25.49 -0.62
N GLU A 116 -5.76 25.36 -0.29
CA GLU A 116 -6.77 26.41 -0.49
C GLU A 116 -6.69 27.58 0.50
N GLU A 117 -5.99 27.49 1.63
CA GLU A 117 -5.72 28.67 2.46
C GLU A 117 -4.51 29.47 1.93
N VAL A 118 -4.78 30.19 0.83
CA VAL A 118 -3.95 31.25 0.26
C VAL A 118 -3.85 32.40 1.27
N GLY A 119 -2.91 32.27 2.21
CA GLY A 119 -2.37 33.35 3.02
C GLY A 119 -0.87 33.44 2.76
N THR A 120 -0.38 34.65 2.48
CA THR A 120 0.87 34.98 1.76
C THR A 120 2.21 34.44 2.31
N HIS A 121 2.26 33.60 3.35
CA HIS A 121 3.52 33.11 3.95
C HIS A 121 3.49 31.68 4.55
N GLY A 122 2.60 30.78 4.09
CA GLY A 122 2.52 29.39 4.61
C GLY A 122 3.50 28.36 3.98
N PRO A 123 3.92 27.29 4.70
CA PRO A 123 4.83 26.24 4.22
C PRO A 123 4.24 25.24 3.22
N THR A 124 2.97 25.39 2.83
CA THR A 124 2.19 24.42 2.03
C THR A 124 2.35 24.60 0.51
N LYS A 125 3.47 25.17 0.05
CA LYS A 125 3.75 25.32 -1.38
C LYS A 125 4.28 24.00 -1.94
N LEU A 126 3.66 23.45 -2.98
CA LEU A 126 4.24 22.37 -3.79
C LEU A 126 5.61 22.79 -4.35
N THR A 127 6.68 22.36 -3.66
CA THR A 127 8.07 22.69 -3.96
C THR A 127 8.53 22.03 -5.26
N ASP A 128 9.58 22.56 -5.88
CA ASP A 128 10.15 22.00 -7.12
C ASP A 128 10.57 20.54 -6.92
N GLY A 129 11.18 20.21 -5.77
CA GLY A 129 11.55 18.84 -5.41
C GLY A 129 10.36 17.88 -5.41
N ARG A 130 9.25 18.27 -4.74
CA ARG A 130 8.03 17.45 -4.72
C ARG A 130 7.40 17.26 -6.10
N ILE A 131 7.55 18.23 -7.00
CA ILE A 131 7.11 18.08 -8.41
C ILE A 131 7.92 16.98 -9.09
N TYR A 132 9.24 16.98 -8.93
CA TYR A 132 10.07 15.91 -9.50
C TYR A 132 9.77 14.54 -8.89
N ASP A 133 9.48 14.48 -7.58
CA ASP A 133 9.07 13.23 -6.94
C ASP A 133 7.77 12.68 -7.53
N ILE A 134 6.79 13.55 -7.79
CA ILE A 134 5.52 13.17 -8.44
C ILE A 134 5.75 12.74 -9.89
N LEU A 135 6.59 13.45 -10.64
CA LEU A 135 6.94 13.07 -12.02
C LEU A 135 7.64 11.71 -12.07
N ALA A 136 8.59 11.47 -11.15
CA ALA A 136 9.28 10.20 -11.03
C ALA A 136 8.30 9.07 -10.66
N ARG A 137 7.37 9.33 -9.74
CA ARG A 137 6.30 8.40 -9.35
C ARG A 137 5.36 8.08 -10.51
N TRP A 138 4.92 9.10 -11.25
CA TRP A 138 4.06 8.96 -12.44
C TRP A 138 4.68 8.03 -13.49
N GLN A 139 5.99 8.13 -13.71
CA GLN A 139 6.70 7.24 -14.63
C GLN A 139 6.98 5.86 -14.02
N GLY A 140 7.46 5.81 -12.77
CA GLY A 140 7.86 4.57 -12.10
C GLY A 140 6.72 3.59 -11.87
N LEU A 141 5.51 4.09 -11.55
CA LEU A 141 4.34 3.23 -11.31
C LEU A 141 3.77 2.60 -12.60
N ARG A 142 4.26 2.96 -13.79
CA ARG A 142 3.92 2.26 -15.05
C ARG A 142 4.33 0.79 -15.03
N VAL A 143 5.38 0.44 -14.27
CA VAL A 143 5.80 -0.96 -14.11
C VAL A 143 4.69 -1.80 -13.47
N LEU A 144 3.97 -1.25 -12.48
CA LEU A 144 2.84 -1.96 -11.84
C LEU A 144 1.67 -2.14 -12.80
N ARG A 145 1.42 -1.15 -13.67
CA ARG A 145 0.44 -1.28 -14.76
C ARG A 145 0.83 -2.42 -15.70
N ASP A 146 2.09 -2.48 -16.12
CA ASP A 146 2.56 -3.50 -17.05
C ASP A 146 2.48 -4.90 -16.40
N LEU A 147 2.81 -5.02 -15.11
CA LEU A 147 2.61 -6.25 -14.34
C LEU A 147 1.13 -6.63 -14.21
N TRP A 148 0.23 -5.67 -14.02
CA TRP A 148 -1.22 -5.92 -13.99
C TRP A 148 -1.70 -6.47 -15.34
N LEU A 149 -1.28 -5.84 -16.44
CA LEU A 149 -1.72 -6.18 -17.79
C LEU A 149 -1.06 -7.45 -18.35
N ALA A 150 0.02 -7.94 -17.73
CA ALA A 150 0.75 -9.11 -18.17
C ALA A 150 -0.13 -10.36 -18.32
N ARG A 151 -1.12 -10.55 -17.44
CA ARG A 151 -2.09 -11.64 -17.56
C ARG A 151 -3.37 -11.41 -16.76
N GLN A 152 -4.42 -12.12 -17.14
CA GLN A 152 -5.65 -12.21 -16.36
C GLN A 152 -5.42 -13.03 -15.07
N LEU A 153 -5.68 -12.41 -13.93
CA LEU A 153 -5.57 -13.05 -12.62
C LEU A 153 -6.86 -13.78 -12.25
N LYS A 154 -6.73 -15.01 -11.76
CA LYS A 154 -7.82 -15.86 -11.25
C LYS A 154 -7.83 -15.84 -9.72
N ARG A 155 -8.90 -16.36 -9.10
CA ARG A 155 -9.01 -16.48 -7.64
C ARG A 155 -7.80 -17.15 -6.98
N GLU A 156 -7.26 -18.19 -7.61
CA GLU A 156 -6.08 -18.94 -7.13
C GLU A 156 -4.75 -18.19 -7.28
N ASP A 157 -4.76 -17.03 -7.96
CA ASP A 157 -3.59 -16.15 -8.06
C ASP A 157 -3.51 -15.19 -6.86
N TYR A 158 -4.45 -15.24 -5.92
CA TYR A 158 -4.47 -14.40 -4.72
C TYR A 158 -4.31 -15.24 -3.44
N LEU A 159 -3.48 -14.76 -2.52
CA LEU A 159 -3.30 -15.32 -1.19
C LEU A 159 -3.84 -14.36 -0.13
N THR A 160 -4.88 -14.78 0.60
CA THR A 160 -5.47 -13.99 1.69
C THR A 160 -4.88 -14.37 3.04
N LEU A 161 -4.72 -13.40 3.95
CA LEU A 161 -4.17 -13.65 5.28
C LEU A 161 -5.16 -14.32 6.24
N ASN A 162 -6.47 -14.19 5.98
CA ASN A 162 -7.53 -14.70 6.84
C ASN A 162 -7.87 -16.17 6.54
N ALA A 163 -6.86 -17.03 6.35
CA ALA A 163 -7.06 -18.45 6.12
C ALA A 163 -7.38 -19.20 7.45
N GLU A 164 -8.32 -20.13 7.39
CA GLU A 164 -8.74 -20.91 8.56
C GLU A 164 -7.70 -21.97 8.97
N SER A 165 -6.96 -22.51 7.99
CA SER A 165 -6.01 -23.60 8.18
C SER A 165 -4.59 -23.20 7.77
N PRO A 166 -3.58 -23.34 8.67
CA PRO A 166 -2.17 -23.12 8.33
C PRO A 166 -1.69 -23.99 7.15
N THR A 167 -2.20 -25.22 7.04
CA THR A 167 -1.84 -26.13 5.96
C THR A 167 -2.38 -25.64 4.62
N LEU A 168 -3.66 -25.23 4.56
CA LEU A 168 -4.26 -24.72 3.34
C LEU A 168 -3.62 -23.40 2.92
N PHE A 169 -3.26 -22.55 3.87
CA PHE A 169 -2.54 -21.30 3.62
C PHE A 169 -1.16 -21.56 2.98
N SER A 170 -0.40 -22.51 3.53
CA SER A 170 0.91 -22.87 2.99
C SER A 170 0.83 -23.50 1.61
N GLN A 171 -0.14 -24.40 1.39
CA GLN A 171 -0.40 -24.99 0.07
C GLN A 171 -0.83 -23.94 -0.96
N ALA A 172 -1.64 -22.96 -0.56
CA ALA A 172 -2.06 -21.88 -1.46
C ALA A 172 -0.86 -21.00 -1.86
N PHE A 173 0.04 -20.68 -0.91
CA PHE A 173 1.28 -19.97 -1.20
C PHE A 173 2.19 -20.76 -2.14
N GLU A 174 2.45 -22.04 -1.85
CA GLU A 174 3.27 -22.92 -2.68
C GLU A 174 2.70 -23.03 -4.10
N LYS A 175 1.38 -23.24 -4.24
CA LYS A 175 0.71 -23.31 -5.54
C LYS A 175 0.84 -22.00 -6.33
N LEU A 176 0.71 -20.85 -5.66
CA LEU A 176 0.87 -19.53 -6.28
C LEU A 176 2.29 -19.35 -6.83
N VAL A 177 3.30 -19.67 -6.02
CA VAL A 177 4.72 -19.56 -6.38
C VAL A 177 5.06 -20.56 -7.49
N ASP A 178 4.71 -21.83 -7.33
CA ASP A 178 4.99 -22.90 -8.31
C ASP A 178 4.42 -22.56 -9.68
N ARG A 179 3.15 -22.15 -9.76
CA ARG A 179 2.51 -21.74 -11.02
C ARG A 179 3.28 -20.65 -11.76
N HIS A 180 3.90 -19.74 -11.01
CA HIS A 180 4.69 -18.66 -11.59
C HIS A 180 6.05 -19.12 -12.13
N TRP A 181 6.62 -20.20 -11.57
CA TRP A 181 7.89 -20.78 -12.00
C TRP A 181 7.74 -21.82 -13.11
N THR A 182 6.74 -22.70 -13.02
CA THR A 182 6.54 -23.82 -13.95
C THR A 182 5.81 -23.42 -15.23
N CYS A 183 5.17 -22.26 -15.24
CA CYS A 183 4.29 -21.82 -16.31
C CYS A 183 4.50 -20.36 -16.78
N PRO A 184 5.74 -19.85 -16.95
CA PRO A 184 5.94 -18.46 -17.37
C PRO A 184 5.41 -18.19 -18.78
N ASP A 185 5.48 -19.18 -19.69
CA ASP A 185 5.16 -19.03 -21.12
C ASP A 185 3.82 -19.63 -21.55
N LYS A 186 3.16 -20.40 -20.68
CA LYS A 186 1.76 -20.81 -20.89
C LYS A 186 0.84 -19.96 -20.02
N VAL A 187 1.07 -18.65 -20.01
CA VAL A 187 0.01 -17.70 -19.63
C VAL A 187 -1.18 -18.11 -20.48
N PRO A 188 -2.28 -18.61 -19.89
CA PRO A 188 -3.41 -18.95 -20.72
C PRO A 188 -3.82 -17.69 -21.46
N ALA A 189 -3.95 -17.79 -22.78
CA ALA A 189 -4.55 -16.74 -23.59
C ALA A 189 -5.80 -16.25 -22.84
N ARG A 190 -5.94 -14.92 -22.71
CA ARG A 190 -7.09 -14.26 -22.05
C ARG A 190 -8.35 -15.00 -22.50
N PHE A 191 -9.00 -15.67 -21.55
CA PHE A 191 -9.81 -16.87 -21.84
C PHE A 191 -11.10 -16.57 -22.61
N THR A 192 -11.48 -15.30 -22.72
CA THR A 192 -12.71 -14.90 -23.37
C THR A 192 -12.42 -13.94 -24.53
N PHE A 193 -13.20 -14.08 -25.61
CA PHE A 193 -13.19 -13.15 -26.76
C PHE A 193 -13.33 -11.68 -26.33
N HIS A 194 -13.98 -11.43 -25.19
CA HIS A 194 -14.19 -10.09 -24.63
C HIS A 194 -12.98 -9.51 -23.89
N ASP A 195 -12.06 -10.35 -23.40
CA ASP A 195 -10.88 -9.93 -22.60
C ASP A 195 -9.60 -9.81 -23.46
N ALA A 196 -9.66 -10.24 -24.72
CA ALA A 196 -8.54 -10.18 -25.66
C ALA A 196 -8.02 -8.75 -25.85
N ASP A 197 -8.91 -7.75 -25.79
CA ASP A 197 -8.58 -6.35 -26.01
C ASP A 197 -8.05 -5.63 -24.76
N TYR A 198 -8.03 -6.29 -23.59
CA TYR A 198 -7.66 -5.65 -22.31
C TYR A 198 -6.14 -5.50 -22.14
N ILE A 199 -5.41 -5.23 -23.22
CA ILE A 199 -3.95 -5.23 -23.30
C ILE A 199 -3.32 -3.89 -22.92
N THR A 200 -4.13 -2.82 -22.90
CA THR A 200 -3.71 -1.47 -22.55
C THR A 200 -4.77 -0.78 -21.72
N PHE A 201 -4.35 0.20 -20.93
CA PHE A 201 -5.25 1.17 -20.32
C PHE A 201 -5.44 2.35 -21.25
N ASN A 202 -6.69 2.81 -21.36
CA ASN A 202 -6.94 4.16 -21.84
C ASN A 202 -6.49 5.20 -20.77
N PRO A 203 -6.43 6.50 -21.12
CA PRO A 203 -5.96 7.53 -20.18
C PRO A 203 -6.76 7.60 -18.86
N ASP A 204 -8.08 7.42 -18.91
CA ASP A 204 -8.95 7.42 -17.72
C ASP A 204 -8.69 6.21 -16.81
N GLN A 205 -8.56 5.01 -17.38
CA GLN A 205 -8.22 3.79 -16.64
C GLN A 205 -6.85 3.91 -15.97
N TYR A 206 -5.87 4.48 -16.67
CA TYR A 206 -4.54 4.70 -16.09
C TYR A 206 -4.58 5.75 -14.98
N ALA A 207 -5.31 6.84 -15.18
CA ALA A 207 -5.54 7.87 -14.17
C ALA A 207 -6.14 7.29 -12.87
N ARG A 208 -7.18 6.46 -13.00
CA ARG A 208 -7.83 5.81 -11.85
C ARG A 208 -6.91 4.79 -11.17
N PHE A 209 -6.20 3.96 -11.95
CA PHE A 209 -5.21 3.02 -11.42
C PHE A 209 -4.11 3.73 -10.62
N TYR A 210 -3.57 4.83 -11.17
CA TYR A 210 -2.56 5.64 -10.51
C TYR A 210 -3.10 6.27 -9.23
N ALA A 211 -4.27 6.92 -9.28
CA ALA A 211 -4.88 7.53 -8.11
C ALA A 211 -5.15 6.50 -6.99
N ALA A 212 -5.71 5.33 -7.32
CA ALA A 212 -5.91 4.24 -6.37
C ALA A 212 -4.58 3.75 -5.76
N THR A 213 -3.52 3.62 -6.57
CA THR A 213 -2.19 3.23 -6.10
C THR A 213 -1.59 4.26 -5.13
N THR A 214 -1.66 5.54 -5.47
CA THR A 214 -1.17 6.63 -4.60
C THR A 214 -1.98 6.77 -3.31
N ASN A 215 -3.29 6.56 -3.36
CA ASN A 215 -4.15 6.54 -2.17
C ASN A 215 -3.74 5.41 -1.21
N LEU A 216 -3.56 4.19 -1.74
CA LEU A 216 -3.09 3.06 -0.94
C LEU A 216 -1.71 3.30 -0.36
N TRP A 217 -0.81 3.92 -1.11
CA TRP A 217 0.50 4.30 -0.59
C TRP A 217 0.37 5.30 0.56
N LEU A 218 -0.43 6.35 0.40
CA LEU A 218 -0.70 7.31 1.47
C LEU A 218 -1.27 6.64 2.73
N MET A 219 -2.24 5.73 2.59
CA MET A 219 -2.78 4.94 3.70
C MET A 219 -1.70 4.09 4.38
N ASN A 220 -0.79 3.50 3.60
CA ASN A 220 0.33 2.75 4.11
C ASN A 220 1.38 3.62 4.81
N GLU A 221 1.66 4.84 4.36
CA GLU A 221 2.54 5.77 5.08
C GLU A 221 1.96 6.16 6.43
N ILE A 222 0.67 6.51 6.46
CA ILE A 222 -0.03 6.81 7.72
C ILE A 222 0.09 5.61 8.67
N ARG A 223 -0.24 4.42 8.17
CA ARG A 223 -0.11 3.16 8.92
C ARG A 223 1.33 2.94 9.40
N TRP A 224 2.32 3.12 8.54
CA TRP A 224 3.73 2.95 8.88
C TRP A 224 4.13 3.85 10.05
N VAL A 225 3.81 5.15 9.98
CA VAL A 225 4.07 6.11 11.07
C VAL A 225 3.43 5.66 12.38
N LEU A 226 2.17 5.16 12.33
CA LEU A 226 1.46 4.66 13.50
C LEU A 226 2.14 3.44 14.16
N THR A 227 2.92 2.64 13.42
CA THR A 227 3.67 1.52 13.99
C THR A 227 4.82 1.95 14.91
N HIS A 228 5.30 3.20 14.78
CA HIS A 228 6.47 3.69 15.52
C HIS A 228 6.16 4.38 16.86
N TYR A 229 4.87 4.56 17.17
CA TYR A 229 4.43 5.00 18.49
C TYR A 229 4.71 3.92 19.55
N THR A 230 4.99 4.36 20.78
CA THR A 230 5.30 3.50 21.94
C THR A 230 4.36 2.29 22.07
N HIS A 231 4.90 1.08 22.23
CA HIS A 231 4.13 -0.14 22.49
C HIS A 231 4.82 -1.02 23.55
N PRO A 232 4.09 -1.56 24.55
CA PRO A 232 2.67 -1.30 24.85
C PRO A 232 2.47 0.12 25.39
N THR A 233 1.30 0.71 25.13
CA THR A 233 0.89 2.00 25.73
C THR A 233 -0.53 1.85 26.27
N ALA A 234 -0.78 2.47 27.43
CA ALA A 234 -2.12 2.53 28.01
C ALA A 234 -3.06 3.45 27.22
N THR A 235 -2.51 4.36 26.41
CA THR A 235 -3.30 5.32 25.62
C THR A 235 -2.78 5.40 24.19
N PHE A 236 -3.63 5.03 23.22
CA PHE A 236 -3.41 5.17 21.78
C PHE A 236 -4.50 6.05 21.14
N HIS A 237 -5.12 6.91 21.95
CA HIS A 237 -6.33 7.65 21.57
C HIS A 237 -6.04 8.73 20.51
N LEU A 238 -5.04 9.58 20.74
CA LEU A 238 -4.74 10.70 19.82
C LEU A 238 -4.37 10.21 18.41
N PRO A 239 -3.52 9.18 18.23
CA PRO A 239 -3.27 8.61 16.90
C PRO A 239 -4.54 8.08 16.22
N LEU A 240 -5.49 7.52 16.97
CA LEU A 240 -6.78 7.08 16.42
C LEU A 240 -7.69 8.26 16.02
N VAL A 241 -7.69 9.35 16.79
CA VAL A 241 -8.39 10.58 16.41
C VAL A 241 -7.83 11.15 15.11
N ILE A 242 -6.50 11.21 14.99
CA ILE A 242 -5.83 11.64 13.76
C ILE A 242 -6.22 10.72 12.59
N LEU A 243 -6.22 9.40 12.81
CA LEU A 243 -6.62 8.42 11.80
C LEU A 243 -8.08 8.59 11.35
N ASP A 244 -9.00 8.89 12.27
CA ASP A 244 -10.39 9.20 11.92
C ASP A 244 -10.52 10.50 11.12
N SER A 245 -9.72 11.53 11.44
CA SER A 245 -9.59 12.72 10.60
C SER A 245 -9.02 12.39 9.21
N CYS A 246 -8.02 11.50 9.10
CA CYS A 246 -7.51 11.02 7.80
C CYS A 246 -8.62 10.41 6.97
N ARG A 247 -9.42 9.52 7.55
CA ARG A 247 -10.51 8.84 6.84
C ARG A 247 -11.51 9.83 6.30
N ALA A 248 -11.96 10.77 7.12
CA ALA A 248 -12.88 11.82 6.70
C ALA A 248 -12.30 12.64 5.55
N LYS A 249 -11.01 12.97 5.63
CA LYS A 249 -10.32 13.74 4.60
C LYS A 249 -10.19 12.99 3.28
N LEU A 250 -9.71 11.76 3.30
CA LEU A 250 -9.59 10.90 2.12
C LEU A 250 -10.97 10.64 1.49
N ALA A 251 -12.01 10.48 2.31
CA ALA A 251 -13.38 10.35 1.83
C ALA A 251 -13.84 11.63 1.08
N SER A 252 -13.51 12.83 1.58
CA SER A 252 -13.86 14.10 0.89
C SER A 252 -13.17 14.31 -0.46
N GLN A 253 -12.03 13.64 -0.71
CA GLN A 253 -11.31 13.71 -1.99
C GLN A 253 -11.76 12.62 -2.97
N THR A 254 -12.68 11.76 -2.54
CA THR A 254 -13.21 10.68 -3.37
C THR A 254 -14.25 11.26 -4.33
N GLN A 255 -14.06 11.07 -5.63
CA GLN A 255 -14.94 11.66 -6.66
C GLN A 255 -16.15 10.79 -6.98
N THR A 256 -15.87 9.51 -7.18
CA THR A 256 -16.84 8.48 -7.57
C THR A 256 -16.79 7.41 -6.49
N PRO A 257 -17.57 7.54 -5.39
CA PRO A 257 -17.36 6.79 -4.16
C PRO A 257 -17.26 5.29 -4.35
N LEU A 258 -18.20 4.72 -5.09
CA LEU A 258 -18.20 3.29 -5.35
C LEU A 258 -17.03 2.89 -6.24
N LEU A 259 -16.82 3.61 -7.34
CA LEU A 259 -15.77 3.30 -8.30
C LEU A 259 -14.38 3.38 -7.67
N ASP A 260 -14.09 4.47 -6.95
CA ASP A 260 -12.82 4.70 -6.28
C ASP A 260 -12.56 3.62 -5.21
N ASP A 261 -13.58 3.20 -4.46
CA ASP A 261 -13.42 2.18 -3.44
C ASP A 261 -13.21 0.77 -4.03
N ILE A 262 -13.87 0.44 -5.16
CA ILE A 262 -13.59 -0.82 -5.89
C ILE A 262 -12.18 -0.78 -6.47
N ASP A 263 -11.77 0.36 -7.03
CA ASP A 263 -10.45 0.57 -7.63
C ASP A 263 -9.34 0.39 -6.57
N LYS A 264 -9.48 1.03 -5.40
CA LYS A 264 -8.56 0.84 -4.24
C LYS A 264 -8.52 -0.62 -3.80
N TYR A 265 -9.67 -1.28 -3.65
CA TYR A 265 -9.72 -2.68 -3.25
C TYR A 265 -9.03 -3.60 -4.28
N ALA A 266 -9.27 -3.35 -5.57
CA ALA A 266 -8.65 -4.13 -6.65
C ALA A 266 -7.13 -3.95 -6.67
N VAL A 267 -6.63 -2.71 -6.59
CA VAL A 267 -5.19 -2.44 -6.50
C VAL A 267 -4.58 -3.06 -5.23
N TYR A 268 -5.24 -2.97 -4.08
CA TYR A 268 -4.77 -3.60 -2.84
C TYR A 268 -4.60 -5.11 -3.01
N THR A 269 -5.63 -5.79 -3.55
CA THR A 269 -5.56 -7.24 -3.76
C THR A 269 -4.44 -7.62 -4.72
N PHE A 270 -4.21 -6.84 -5.77
CA PHE A 270 -3.11 -7.07 -6.69
C PHE A 270 -1.74 -6.86 -6.04
N LEU A 271 -1.52 -5.74 -5.35
CA LEU A 271 -0.22 -5.46 -4.75
C LEU A 271 0.10 -6.46 -3.61
N TYR A 272 -0.86 -6.69 -2.72
CA TYR A 272 -0.58 -7.33 -1.43
C TYR A 272 -1.07 -8.78 -1.30
N GLN A 273 -1.99 -9.22 -2.17
CA GLN A 273 -2.43 -10.62 -2.20
C GLN A 273 -1.93 -11.36 -3.45
N HIS A 274 -1.45 -10.65 -4.48
CA HIS A 274 -0.84 -11.26 -5.65
C HIS A 274 0.67 -11.01 -5.70
N LEU A 275 1.10 -9.77 -5.99
CA LEU A 275 2.52 -9.46 -6.25
C LEU A 275 3.42 -9.71 -5.03
N LEU A 276 3.02 -9.25 -3.84
CA LEU A 276 3.82 -9.43 -2.64
C LEU A 276 4.09 -10.91 -2.34
N PRO A 277 3.08 -11.80 -2.19
CA PRO A 277 3.32 -13.23 -2.02
C PRO A 277 4.17 -13.84 -3.15
N LEU A 278 3.92 -13.45 -4.40
CA LEU A 278 4.62 -13.97 -5.57
C LEU A 278 6.13 -13.71 -5.53
N HIS A 279 6.53 -12.56 -4.98
CA HIS A 279 7.91 -12.10 -4.93
C HIS A 279 8.54 -12.20 -3.53
N LEU A 280 7.79 -12.74 -2.56
CA LEU A 280 8.23 -12.84 -1.16
C LEU A 280 9.44 -13.76 -0.98
N THR A 281 9.64 -14.73 -1.88
CA THR A 281 10.78 -15.65 -1.87
C THR A 281 12.13 -14.92 -1.92
N VAL A 282 12.16 -13.67 -2.39
CA VAL A 282 13.37 -12.83 -2.33
C VAL A 282 13.79 -12.53 -0.88
N LEU A 283 12.82 -12.53 0.04
CA LEU A 283 12.98 -12.27 1.47
C LEU A 283 13.09 -13.55 2.33
N SER A 284 12.99 -14.75 1.74
CA SER A 284 13.07 -15.99 2.51
C SER A 284 14.50 -16.29 2.99
N ASP A 285 14.59 -17.11 4.03
CA ASP A 285 15.81 -17.72 4.57
C ASP A 285 16.90 -16.72 5.01
N GLN A 286 16.53 -15.46 5.20
CA GLN A 286 17.41 -14.50 5.83
C GLN A 286 17.52 -14.78 7.34
N CYS A 287 18.59 -14.28 7.95
CA CYS A 287 18.78 -14.37 9.40
C CYS A 287 17.52 -13.95 10.17
N SER A 288 17.16 -14.67 11.23
CA SER A 288 15.98 -14.38 12.07
C SER A 288 15.92 -12.94 12.61
N SER A 289 17.05 -12.23 12.69
CA SER A 289 17.09 -10.80 13.02
C SER A 289 16.44 -9.90 11.96
N LYS A 290 16.15 -10.43 10.77
CA LYS A 290 15.44 -9.75 9.69
C LYS A 290 13.91 -9.91 9.80
N LEU A 291 13.42 -10.68 10.77
CA LEU A 291 11.99 -10.71 11.10
C LEU A 291 11.52 -9.27 11.46
N PRO A 292 10.26 -8.91 11.13
CA PRO A 292 9.24 -9.76 10.54
C PRO A 292 9.35 -9.93 9.01
N LEU A 293 10.34 -9.34 8.32
CA LEU A 293 10.49 -9.37 6.86
C LEU A 293 11.36 -10.54 6.35
N THR A 294 11.22 -11.72 6.98
CA THR A 294 11.83 -12.97 6.53
C THR A 294 10.99 -14.15 7.02
N TYR A 295 11.15 -15.30 6.40
CA TYR A 295 10.51 -16.56 6.79
C TYR A 295 11.33 -17.74 6.24
N SER A 296 11.04 -18.95 6.71
CA SER A 296 11.66 -20.16 6.16
C SER A 296 10.99 -20.58 4.85
N SER A 297 11.77 -20.81 3.78
CA SER A 297 11.25 -21.41 2.54
C SER A 297 11.11 -22.93 2.59
N ASP A 298 11.69 -23.59 3.61
CA ASP A 298 11.66 -25.04 3.75
C ASP A 298 10.22 -25.58 3.83
N SER A 299 9.76 -26.16 2.73
CA SER A 299 8.41 -26.72 2.56
C SER A 299 8.21 -28.03 3.33
N SER A 300 9.28 -28.69 3.78
CA SER A 300 9.15 -29.80 4.74
C SER A 300 8.59 -29.31 6.07
N ALA A 301 8.84 -28.03 6.40
CA ALA A 301 8.22 -27.30 7.51
C ALA A 301 6.85 -26.69 7.16
N GLY A 302 6.37 -26.78 5.91
CA GLY A 302 5.04 -26.32 5.43
C GLY A 302 3.85 -27.05 6.10
N ARG A 303 4.13 -28.08 6.91
CA ARG A 303 3.16 -28.72 7.80
C ARG A 303 3.18 -28.17 9.23
N SER A 304 4.19 -27.40 9.62
CA SER A 304 4.28 -26.78 10.94
C SER A 304 3.41 -25.53 11.00
N THR A 305 2.61 -25.41 12.06
CA THR A 305 1.82 -24.19 12.29
C THR A 305 2.72 -22.97 12.49
N HIS A 306 3.90 -23.16 13.08
CA HIS A 306 4.86 -22.09 13.32
C HIS A 306 5.38 -21.45 12.02
N SER A 307 5.81 -22.24 11.04
CA SER A 307 6.31 -21.71 9.76
C SER A 307 5.21 -20.94 9.01
N ALA A 308 3.99 -21.47 9.01
CA ALA A 308 2.84 -20.78 8.41
C ALA A 308 2.52 -19.44 9.12
N ARG A 309 2.67 -19.37 10.45
CA ARG A 309 2.54 -18.13 11.23
C ARG A 309 3.65 -17.12 10.93
N LEU A 310 4.90 -17.56 10.76
CA LEU A 310 6.00 -16.68 10.37
C LEU A 310 5.83 -16.16 8.94
N MET A 311 5.36 -17.01 8.01
CA MET A 311 5.02 -16.56 6.66
C MET A 311 3.86 -15.56 6.68
N GLN A 312 2.82 -15.82 7.47
CA GLN A 312 1.71 -14.88 7.65
C GLN A 312 2.19 -13.55 8.26
N LEU A 313 3.08 -13.60 9.26
CA LEU A 313 3.72 -12.42 9.84
C LEU A 313 4.51 -11.65 8.78
N CYS A 314 5.27 -12.35 7.92
CA CYS A 314 6.05 -11.74 6.86
C CYS A 314 5.18 -11.03 5.82
N LEU A 315 4.07 -11.65 5.41
CA LEU A 315 3.12 -11.01 4.51
C LEU A 315 2.42 -9.81 5.15
N LEU A 316 2.04 -9.91 6.43
CA LEU A 316 1.45 -8.79 7.18
C LEU A 316 2.45 -7.64 7.33
N ALA A 317 3.71 -7.95 7.61
CA ALA A 317 4.79 -6.98 7.65
C ALA A 317 5.04 -6.36 6.26
N GLY A 318 4.97 -7.15 5.19
CA GLY A 318 5.03 -6.64 3.84
C GLY A 318 3.89 -5.66 3.53
N GLN A 319 2.66 -5.97 3.96
CA GLN A 319 1.50 -5.08 3.84
C GLN A 319 1.61 -3.79 4.67
N THR A 320 2.36 -3.84 5.76
CA THR A 320 2.51 -2.70 6.69
C THR A 320 3.70 -1.81 6.34
N TYR A 321 4.81 -2.40 5.93
CA TYR A 321 6.09 -1.72 5.80
C TYR A 321 6.52 -1.49 4.35
N LEU A 322 6.11 -2.34 3.41
CA LEU A 322 6.52 -2.20 2.01
C LEU A 322 5.57 -1.26 1.28
N GLN A 323 6.15 -0.31 0.56
CA GLN A 323 5.50 0.63 -0.32
C GLN A 323 5.42 0.05 -1.74
N PRO A 324 4.60 0.63 -2.65
CA PRO A 324 4.55 0.17 -4.04
C PRO A 324 5.93 0.12 -4.74
N PRO A 325 6.85 1.09 -4.56
CA PRO A 325 8.21 0.97 -5.09
C PRO A 325 9.00 -0.23 -4.56
N ASP A 326 8.84 -0.58 -3.28
CA ASP A 326 9.49 -1.77 -2.71
C ASP A 326 8.96 -3.06 -3.35
N ILE A 327 7.65 -3.13 -3.65
CA ILE A 327 7.05 -4.27 -4.35
C ILE A 327 7.60 -4.38 -5.78
N ILE A 328 7.75 -3.25 -6.49
CA ILE A 328 8.41 -3.22 -7.81
C ILE A 328 9.84 -3.75 -7.66
N GLU A 329 10.58 -3.30 -6.65
CA GLU A 329 11.94 -3.74 -6.40
C GLU A 329 11.99 -5.26 -6.13
N LEU A 330 11.10 -5.80 -5.31
CA LEU A 330 10.97 -7.24 -5.08
C LEU A 330 10.70 -8.01 -6.38
N ALA A 331 9.82 -7.49 -7.24
CA ALA A 331 9.53 -8.08 -8.54
C ALA A 331 10.77 -8.10 -9.45
N VAL A 332 11.49 -6.98 -9.53
CA VAL A 332 12.73 -6.86 -10.30
C VAL A 332 13.79 -7.83 -9.77
N ARG A 333 14.01 -7.88 -8.46
CA ARG A 333 14.97 -8.80 -7.85
C ARG A 333 14.59 -10.25 -8.08
N ASN A 334 13.32 -10.59 -7.92
CA ASN A 334 12.83 -11.93 -8.20
C ASN A 334 13.09 -12.33 -9.66
N ALA A 335 12.84 -11.41 -10.61
CA ALA A 335 13.11 -11.61 -12.03
C ALA A 335 14.62 -11.77 -12.34
N VAL A 336 15.47 -10.99 -11.67
CA VAL A 336 16.94 -11.08 -11.81
C VAL A 336 17.46 -12.40 -11.24
N LYS A 337 16.94 -12.84 -10.08
CA LYS A 337 17.23 -14.17 -9.48
C LYS A 337 16.82 -15.35 -10.37
N ARG A 338 16.16 -15.15 -11.53
CA ARG A 338 15.83 -16.23 -12.48
C ARG A 338 16.87 -16.44 -13.55
N LYS A 339 17.74 -15.47 -13.79
CA LYS A 339 18.67 -15.50 -14.92
C LYS A 339 20.08 -15.81 -14.39
N PRO A 340 20.75 -16.88 -14.87
CA PRO A 340 22.14 -17.12 -14.53
C PRO A 340 23.02 -15.99 -15.11
N PRO A 341 24.07 -15.55 -14.40
CA PRO A 341 24.50 -15.98 -13.07
C PRO A 341 23.59 -15.37 -12.01
N TYR A 342 22.92 -16.19 -11.19
CA TYR A 342 21.92 -15.76 -10.20
C TYR A 342 22.51 -14.75 -9.21
N PRO A 343 22.39 -13.44 -9.41
CA PRO A 343 23.11 -12.48 -8.60
C PRO A 343 22.34 -12.31 -7.29
N ASP A 344 23.07 -12.27 -6.18
CA ASP A 344 22.49 -11.80 -4.92
C ASP A 344 22.25 -10.29 -5.01
N VAL A 345 21.01 -9.92 -5.32
CA VAL A 345 20.58 -8.52 -5.31
C VAL A 345 20.10 -8.16 -3.90
N TYR A 346 20.94 -7.44 -3.16
CA TYR A 346 20.60 -6.92 -1.84
C TYR A 346 19.86 -5.59 -1.93
N PRO A 347 18.98 -5.29 -0.95
CA PRO A 347 18.42 -3.96 -0.83
C PRO A 347 19.50 -2.92 -0.61
N PRO A 348 19.31 -1.70 -1.16
CA PRO A 348 20.07 -0.54 -0.70
C PRO A 348 20.04 -0.47 0.84
N PRO A 349 21.16 -0.16 1.51
CA PRO A 349 21.20 -0.02 2.96
C PRO A 349 20.19 1.00 3.50
N SER A 350 19.89 2.04 2.71
CA SER A 350 18.85 3.02 2.99
C SER A 350 17.48 2.35 3.14
N THR A 351 17.08 1.49 2.19
CA THR A 351 15.78 0.78 2.23
C THR A 351 15.60 0.03 3.55
N MET A 352 16.60 -0.71 4.01
CA MET A 352 16.50 -1.44 5.28
C MET A 352 16.33 -0.52 6.49
N THR A 353 16.94 0.65 6.45
CA THR A 353 16.84 1.64 7.53
C THR A 353 15.48 2.36 7.51
N HIS A 354 14.92 2.59 6.32
CA HIS A 354 13.61 3.25 6.15
C HIS A 354 12.45 2.32 6.50
N LEU A 355 12.56 1.01 6.23
CA LEU A 355 11.48 0.07 6.54
C LEU A 355 11.24 -0.08 8.05
N ARG A 356 12.30 -0.17 8.85
CA ARG A 356 12.23 -0.31 10.31
C ARG A 356 13.36 0.46 11.02
N PRO A 357 13.24 1.78 11.16
CA PRO A 357 14.25 2.60 11.84
C PRO A 357 14.29 2.37 13.36
N ASN A 358 13.19 1.88 13.95
CA ASN A 358 13.10 1.63 15.38
C ASN A 358 13.75 0.27 15.76
N PRO A 359 14.81 0.26 16.59
CA PRO A 359 15.47 -0.96 17.06
C PRO A 359 14.68 -1.72 18.13
N GLN A 360 13.52 -1.24 18.58
CA GLN A 360 12.72 -1.91 19.60
C GLN A 360 12.18 -3.26 19.15
N ASN A 361 12.11 -4.18 20.13
CA ASN A 361 11.68 -5.56 19.94
C ASN A 361 12.46 -6.23 18.78
N PRO A 362 13.82 -6.17 18.80
CA PRO A 362 14.60 -6.79 17.75
C PRO A 362 14.46 -8.31 17.87
N PHE A 363 14.31 -8.97 16.74
CA PHE A 363 14.35 -10.43 16.75
C PHE A 363 15.80 -10.89 16.95
N PRO A 364 16.04 -11.87 17.83
CA PRO A 364 17.38 -12.37 18.06
C PRO A 364 17.93 -13.02 16.78
N PRO A 365 19.22 -12.83 16.44
CA PRO A 365 19.83 -13.48 15.28
C PRO A 365 19.98 -14.98 15.49
N ARG A 366 20.13 -15.72 14.39
CA ARG A 366 20.43 -17.18 14.36
C ARG A 366 19.44 -18.07 15.11
N ARG A 367 18.18 -17.67 15.23
CA ARG A 367 17.10 -18.56 15.67
C ARG A 367 16.59 -19.37 14.49
N SER A 368 16.29 -20.64 14.74
CA SER A 368 15.60 -21.48 13.75
C SER A 368 14.22 -20.90 13.45
N LEU A 369 13.89 -20.80 12.17
CA LEU A 369 12.58 -20.39 11.67
C LEU A 369 11.65 -21.59 11.44
N THR A 370 12.15 -22.83 11.59
CA THR A 370 11.43 -24.08 11.26
C THR A 370 11.04 -24.90 12.48
N SER A 371 11.64 -24.62 13.65
CA SER A 371 11.55 -25.53 14.78
C SER A 371 10.35 -25.25 15.69
N ASP A 372 9.41 -26.20 15.73
CA ASP A 372 8.38 -26.29 16.79
C ASP A 372 8.97 -26.75 18.14
N ALA A 373 10.28 -27.03 18.23
CA ALA A 373 10.94 -27.73 19.35
C ALA A 373 11.02 -26.93 20.67
N ILE A 374 10.36 -25.77 20.76
CA ILE A 374 10.26 -24.99 21.99
C ILE A 374 9.43 -25.73 23.07
N GLN A 375 8.66 -26.77 22.72
CA GLN A 375 7.81 -27.44 23.71
C GLN A 375 8.50 -28.50 24.59
N LEU A 376 9.73 -28.95 24.28
CA LEU A 376 10.32 -30.12 24.98
C LEU A 376 11.75 -29.93 25.53
N ALA A 377 12.41 -28.80 25.32
CA ALA A 377 13.77 -28.59 25.80
C ALA A 377 13.81 -27.92 27.19
N PRO A 378 14.65 -28.39 28.14
CA PRO A 378 14.83 -27.75 29.43
C PRO A 378 15.38 -26.32 29.27
N ILE A 379 14.95 -25.43 30.16
CA ILE A 379 15.09 -23.98 30.12
C ILE A 379 16.58 -23.57 30.01
N ILE A 380 17.03 -23.41 28.78
CA ILE A 380 17.95 -22.39 28.24
C ILE A 380 17.80 -20.95 28.77
N PRO A 381 18.48 -20.41 29.81
CA PRO A 381 18.27 -19.02 30.28
C PRO A 381 18.41 -17.91 29.21
N ASN A 382 19.02 -18.19 28.04
CA ASN A 382 19.14 -17.24 26.93
C ASN A 382 18.22 -17.55 25.72
N GLN A 383 17.29 -18.49 25.85
CA GLN A 383 16.36 -18.86 24.77
C GLN A 383 14.95 -18.33 25.02
N GLN A 384 14.75 -17.01 24.99
CA GLN A 384 13.39 -16.48 24.88
C GLN A 384 12.69 -17.07 23.64
N PRO A 385 11.42 -17.51 23.74
CA PRO A 385 10.66 -18.00 22.60
C PRO A 385 10.42 -16.87 21.58
N LEU A 386 10.34 -17.21 20.29
CA LEU A 386 10.02 -16.23 19.24
C LEU A 386 8.56 -15.75 19.35
N ASP A 387 7.66 -16.59 19.86
CA ASP A 387 6.22 -16.34 19.86
C ASP A 387 5.79 -15.02 20.55
N PRO A 388 6.31 -14.63 21.74
CA PRO A 388 5.99 -13.33 22.34
C PRO A 388 6.41 -12.13 21.48
N LEU A 389 7.57 -12.22 20.80
CA LEU A 389 8.04 -11.17 19.90
C LEU A 389 7.16 -11.11 18.64
N VAL A 390 6.83 -12.26 18.05
CA VAL A 390 5.88 -12.34 16.93
C VAL A 390 4.54 -11.71 17.30
N LEU A 391 3.97 -12.06 18.45
CA LEU A 391 2.73 -11.47 18.95
C LEU A 391 2.85 -9.96 19.19
N THR A 392 4.00 -9.50 19.64
CA THR A 392 4.27 -8.06 19.82
C THR A 392 4.21 -7.33 18.48
N HIS A 393 4.85 -7.87 17.44
CA HIS A 393 4.82 -7.29 16.08
C HIS A 393 3.43 -7.34 15.45
N VAL A 394 2.71 -8.45 15.59
CA VAL A 394 1.30 -8.55 15.15
C VAL A 394 0.45 -7.47 15.81
N ARG A 395 0.60 -7.26 17.12
CA ARG A 395 -0.14 -6.22 17.86
C ARG A 395 0.22 -4.81 17.41
N ILE A 396 1.49 -4.52 17.15
CA ILE A 396 1.93 -3.23 16.62
C ILE A 396 1.25 -2.95 15.27
N MET A 397 1.32 -3.91 14.35
CA MET A 397 0.74 -3.77 13.01
C MET A 397 -0.78 -3.69 13.02
N GLN A 398 -1.43 -4.42 13.92
CA GLN A 398 -2.88 -4.35 14.12
C GLN A 398 -3.32 -3.03 14.73
N ARG A 399 -2.57 -2.51 15.71
CA ARG A 399 -2.84 -1.21 16.32
C ARG A 399 -2.73 -0.08 15.29
N ALA A 400 -1.82 -0.23 14.34
CA ALA A 400 -1.67 0.69 13.22
C ALA A 400 -2.69 0.46 12.08
N SER A 401 -3.57 -0.54 12.19
CA SER A 401 -4.54 -0.89 11.13
C SER A 401 -5.44 0.29 10.78
N PHE A 402 -5.63 0.51 9.48
CA PHE A 402 -6.54 1.50 8.96
C PHE A 402 -8.01 1.14 9.19
N ALA A 403 -8.32 -0.02 9.78
CA ALA A 403 -9.66 -0.39 10.25
C ALA A 403 -9.97 0.07 11.69
N GLN A 404 -8.98 0.51 12.47
CA GLN A 404 -9.19 0.85 13.89
C GLN A 404 -9.92 2.19 14.09
N THR A 405 -11.01 2.24 14.86
CA THR A 405 -11.67 3.50 15.22
C THR A 405 -11.48 3.80 16.71
N TYR A 406 -11.53 5.08 17.12
CA TYR A 406 -11.49 5.39 18.55
C TYR A 406 -12.72 4.84 19.30
N ARG A 407 -13.86 4.67 18.61
CA ARG A 407 -15.12 4.16 19.17
C ARG A 407 -15.12 2.65 19.39
N ALA A 408 -14.36 1.92 18.57
CA ALA A 408 -14.22 0.48 18.63
C ALA A 408 -12.74 0.11 18.38
N PRO A 409 -11.86 0.31 19.38
CA PRO A 409 -10.48 -0.15 19.25
C PRO A 409 -10.50 -1.67 19.04
N ALA A 410 -9.71 -2.16 18.07
CA ALA A 410 -9.68 -3.59 17.81
C ALA A 410 -9.31 -4.32 19.11
N ALA A 411 -10.12 -5.31 19.48
CA ALA A 411 -9.78 -6.16 20.62
C ALA A 411 -8.37 -6.74 20.35
N PRO A 412 -7.45 -6.67 21.33
CA PRO A 412 -6.14 -7.26 21.15
C PRO A 412 -6.31 -8.71 20.72
N VAL A 413 -5.49 -9.21 19.78
CA VAL A 413 -5.47 -10.63 19.42
C VAL A 413 -5.52 -11.43 20.69
N LEU A 414 -6.64 -12.11 20.88
CA LEU A 414 -6.86 -12.93 22.05
C LEU A 414 -5.69 -13.92 22.07
N PRO A 415 -4.96 -14.04 23.19
CA PRO A 415 -3.86 -15.00 23.33
C PRO A 415 -4.30 -16.46 23.19
N ARG A 416 -5.58 -16.71 22.92
CA ARG A 416 -6.18 -18.01 22.58
C ARG A 416 -6.49 -18.14 21.09
N THR A 417 -5.62 -17.66 20.19
CA THR A 417 -5.53 -18.37 18.90
C THR A 417 -5.25 -19.82 19.25
N ALA A 418 -6.10 -20.76 18.80
CA ALA A 418 -5.86 -22.16 19.03
C ALA A 418 -4.39 -22.46 18.65
N PRO A 419 -3.67 -23.36 19.36
CA PRO A 419 -2.25 -23.64 19.07
C PRO A 419 -1.96 -23.94 17.59
N ARG A 420 -3.02 -24.33 16.85
CA ARG A 420 -3.03 -24.74 15.45
C ARG A 420 -3.68 -23.72 14.48
N SER A 421 -4.03 -22.50 14.92
CA SER A 421 -4.64 -21.49 14.03
C SER A 421 -3.64 -20.40 13.63
N LEU A 422 -3.88 -19.81 12.46
CA LEU A 422 -3.22 -18.57 12.04
C LEU A 422 -3.68 -17.38 12.90
N TYR A 423 -2.99 -16.25 12.79
CA TYR A 423 -3.39 -14.99 13.41
C TYR A 423 -4.62 -14.45 12.68
N ARG A 424 -5.64 -14.04 13.45
CA ARG A 424 -6.75 -13.26 12.89
C ARG A 424 -6.38 -11.80 12.96
N VAL A 425 -6.23 -11.16 11.80
CA VAL A 425 -5.79 -9.78 11.69
C VAL A 425 -6.83 -9.01 10.89
N LEU A 426 -7.48 -8.05 11.54
CA LEU A 426 -8.33 -7.09 10.87
C LEU A 426 -7.47 -5.93 10.39
N ASP A 427 -7.45 -5.71 9.08
CA ASP A 427 -6.50 -4.80 8.45
C ASP A 427 -7.11 -3.94 7.35
N LEU A 428 -6.26 -3.25 6.59
CA LEU A 428 -6.63 -2.40 5.45
C LEU A 428 -7.52 -3.15 4.44
N GLN A 429 -7.31 -4.44 4.23
CA GLN A 429 -8.20 -5.25 3.39
C GLN A 429 -9.65 -5.16 3.83
N ASP A 430 -9.91 -5.43 5.12
CA ASP A 430 -11.27 -5.49 5.67
C ASP A 430 -11.91 -4.10 5.59
N HIS A 431 -11.13 -3.05 5.87
CA HIS A 431 -11.59 -1.67 5.73
C HIS A 431 -12.02 -1.34 4.29
N LEU A 432 -11.19 -1.66 3.29
CA LEU A 432 -11.50 -1.40 1.89
C LEU A 432 -12.70 -2.21 1.42
N GLU A 433 -12.81 -3.47 1.84
CA GLU A 433 -13.94 -4.33 1.51
C GLU A 433 -15.25 -3.81 2.12
N ASP A 434 -15.20 -3.36 3.38
CA ASP A 434 -16.34 -2.78 4.09
C ASP A 434 -16.78 -1.45 3.47
N ARG A 435 -15.83 -0.63 3.01
CA ARG A 435 -16.13 0.58 2.23
C ARG A 435 -16.90 0.25 0.95
N VAL A 436 -16.44 -0.72 0.16
CA VAL A 436 -17.14 -1.17 -1.06
C VAL A 436 -18.55 -1.67 -0.75
N LYS A 437 -18.72 -2.43 0.34
CA LYS A 437 -20.04 -2.91 0.79
C LYS A 437 -20.97 -1.76 1.15
N VAL A 438 -20.50 -0.81 1.97
CA VAL A 438 -21.29 0.35 2.42
C VAL A 438 -21.71 1.21 1.23
N GLU A 439 -20.79 1.54 0.33
CA GLU A 439 -21.09 2.36 -0.86
C GLU A 439 -22.06 1.67 -1.82
N PHE A 440 -22.12 0.34 -1.81
CA PHE A 440 -23.16 -0.36 -2.52
C PHE A 440 -24.50 -0.26 -1.78
N ASP A 441 -24.53 -0.59 -0.49
CA ASP A 441 -25.75 -0.66 0.32
C ASP A 441 -26.50 0.67 0.36
N LEU A 442 -25.78 1.79 0.38
CA LEU A 442 -26.34 3.15 0.34
C LEU A 442 -27.28 3.40 -0.86
N HIS A 443 -27.10 2.67 -1.95
CA HIS A 443 -27.85 2.86 -3.19
C HIS A 443 -28.72 1.65 -3.56
N ALA A 444 -28.77 0.66 -2.67
CA ALA A 444 -29.45 -0.59 -2.91
C ALA A 444 -30.97 -0.44 -2.66
N GLY A 445 -31.81 -0.92 -3.59
CA GLY A 445 -33.26 -0.92 -3.40
C GLY A 445 -33.70 -1.81 -2.21
N PRO A 446 -34.82 -1.49 -1.53
CA PRO A 446 -35.34 -2.29 -0.42
C PRO A 446 -35.78 -3.70 -0.87
N GLY A 447 -35.64 -4.70 0.02
CA GLY A 447 -36.24 -6.04 -0.15
C GLY A 447 -35.46 -7.05 -1.02
N LYS A 448 -34.19 -6.77 -1.35
CA LYS A 448 -33.36 -7.61 -2.22
C LYS A 448 -32.26 -8.37 -1.43
N PRO A 449 -31.71 -9.48 -1.98
CA PRO A 449 -30.83 -10.42 -1.26
C PRO A 449 -29.57 -9.77 -0.66
N ASP A 450 -29.00 -10.50 0.31
CA ASP A 450 -27.80 -10.13 1.06
C ASP A 450 -26.59 -9.96 0.14
N ILE A 451 -26.08 -8.73 0.09
CA ILE A 451 -24.92 -8.36 -0.72
C ILE A 451 -23.66 -9.12 -0.31
N MET A 452 -23.51 -9.49 0.96
CA MET A 452 -22.28 -10.10 1.46
C MET A 452 -21.96 -11.37 0.68
N THR A 453 -23.00 -12.17 0.44
CA THR A 453 -22.92 -13.40 -0.34
C THR A 453 -22.57 -13.12 -1.81
N VAL A 454 -23.14 -12.07 -2.39
CA VAL A 454 -22.95 -11.68 -3.80
C VAL A 454 -21.53 -11.19 -4.06
N LEU A 455 -21.02 -10.26 -3.24
CA LEU A 455 -19.66 -9.72 -3.37
C LEU A 455 -18.61 -10.81 -3.19
N HIS A 456 -18.74 -11.65 -2.16
CA HIS A 456 -17.79 -12.74 -1.92
C HIS A 456 -17.75 -13.71 -3.09
N ARG A 457 -18.92 -14.05 -3.64
CA ARG A 457 -19.00 -14.98 -4.77
C ARG A 457 -18.49 -14.37 -6.06
N ARG A 458 -18.97 -13.18 -6.45
CA ARG A 458 -18.72 -12.59 -7.78
C ARG A 458 -17.44 -11.79 -7.83
N LEU A 459 -17.29 -10.78 -6.96
CA LEU A 459 -16.09 -9.94 -6.93
C LEU A 459 -14.86 -10.80 -6.59
N GLY A 460 -14.99 -11.78 -5.69
CA GLY A 460 -13.92 -12.69 -5.30
C GLY A 460 -13.40 -13.64 -6.40
N SER A 461 -14.23 -14.03 -7.38
CA SER A 461 -13.88 -15.11 -8.30
C SER A 461 -13.83 -14.76 -9.78
N GLU A 462 -14.54 -13.72 -10.23
CA GLU A 462 -14.79 -13.51 -11.67
C GLU A 462 -14.33 -12.15 -12.20
N VAL A 463 -14.09 -11.13 -11.36
CA VAL A 463 -14.13 -9.73 -11.88
C VAL A 463 -13.13 -8.72 -11.30
N ARG A 464 -12.35 -9.05 -10.25
CA ARG A 464 -11.39 -8.11 -9.63
C ARG A 464 -10.38 -7.54 -10.62
N TRP A 465 -9.72 -8.41 -11.38
CA TRP A 465 -8.71 -7.98 -12.35
C TRP A 465 -9.29 -7.12 -13.47
N GLY A 466 -10.55 -7.34 -13.83
CA GLY A 466 -11.23 -6.66 -14.93
C GLY A 466 -11.89 -5.32 -14.55
N VAL A 467 -11.74 -4.83 -13.31
CA VAL A 467 -12.49 -3.65 -12.79
C VAL A 467 -12.49 -2.48 -13.75
N TRP A 468 -11.34 -2.14 -14.33
CA TRP A 468 -11.17 -0.99 -15.20
C TRP A 468 -12.02 -1.03 -16.47
N TRP A 469 -12.44 -2.21 -16.91
CA TRP A 469 -13.20 -2.39 -18.14
C TRP A 469 -14.70 -2.54 -17.88
N TRP A 470 -15.11 -3.33 -16.88
CA TRP A 470 -16.55 -3.47 -16.58
C TRP A 470 -17.09 -2.30 -15.75
N ALA A 471 -16.27 -1.72 -14.86
CA ALA A 471 -16.56 -0.50 -14.12
C ALA A 471 -15.89 0.69 -14.81
N ASN A 472 -16.22 0.94 -16.08
CA ASN A 472 -15.66 2.09 -16.81
C ASN A 472 -16.28 3.44 -16.37
N SER A 473 -17.31 3.41 -15.52
CA SER A 473 -17.90 4.59 -14.89
C SER A 473 -18.64 4.18 -13.64
N GLU A 474 -18.89 5.13 -12.74
CA GLU A 474 -19.70 4.94 -11.54
C GLU A 474 -21.07 4.31 -11.88
N VAL A 475 -21.73 4.83 -12.91
CA VAL A 475 -23.04 4.33 -13.37
C VAL A 475 -22.96 2.87 -13.81
N LYS A 476 -21.92 2.51 -14.59
CA LYS A 476 -21.71 1.12 -15.04
C LYS A 476 -21.39 0.19 -13.87
N ALA A 477 -20.57 0.65 -12.92
CA ALA A 477 -20.25 -0.11 -11.71
C ALA A 477 -21.53 -0.43 -10.93
N ARG A 478 -22.36 0.60 -10.68
CA ARG A 478 -23.66 0.45 -10.00
C ARG A 478 -24.60 -0.50 -10.72
N MET A 479 -24.80 -0.31 -12.03
CA MET A 479 -25.66 -1.21 -12.84
C MET A 479 -25.16 -2.66 -12.81
N LYS A 480 -23.84 -2.88 -12.86
CA LYS A 480 -23.25 -4.22 -12.84
C LYS A 480 -23.48 -4.89 -11.48
N MET A 481 -23.27 -4.15 -10.39
CA MET A 481 -23.48 -4.68 -9.05
C MET A 481 -24.97 -4.93 -8.76
N GLU A 482 -25.87 -4.06 -9.23
CA GLU A 482 -27.32 -4.26 -9.11
C GLU A 482 -27.82 -5.47 -9.90
N ARG A 483 -27.10 -5.86 -10.97
CA ARG A 483 -27.33 -7.09 -11.73
C ARG A 483 -26.78 -8.35 -11.05
N TRP A 484 -25.75 -8.22 -10.21
CA TRP A 484 -25.22 -9.35 -9.44
C TRP A 484 -26.09 -9.70 -8.24
N ARG A 485 -26.75 -8.69 -7.68
CA ARG A 485 -27.81 -8.83 -6.66
C ARG A 485 -29.06 -9.44 -7.27
#